data_AF-A0A6C1N5D0-F1
#
_entry.id   AF-A0A6C1N5D0-F1
#
_cell.length_a   1.000
_cell.length_b   1.000
_cell.length_c   1.000
_cell.angle_alpha   90.00
_cell.angle_beta   90.00
_cell.angle_gamma   90.00
#
_symmetry.space_group_name_H-M   'P 1'
#
loop_
_entity.id
_entity.type
_entity.pdbx_description
1 polymer ?
#
loop_
_entity_poly.entity_id
_entity_poly.type
_entity_poly.pdbx_seq_one_letter_code
_entity_poly.pdbx_strand_id
1 'polypeptide(L)'
;MRVTENEVKGWIVDVDMAERLDAFVARFSRLQDTLGDKLIPTLLSYLGEQTGPAIDNLNRAEKFGWIESAEEWIVYRKLRNQMIHEYIEDTAVLTDALRSGVCPGADQNDPHNNG
;
A
#
# COMPACT_ATOMS: atom_id res chain seq x y z
N MET A 1 3.97 -9.98 11.26
CA MET A 1 5.34 -9.59 11.67
C MET A 1 5.21 -8.48 12.71
N ARG A 2 5.67 -8.63 13.96
CA ARG A 2 5.55 -7.58 14.99
C ARG A 2 6.78 -6.68 14.93
N VAL A 3 6.67 -5.54 14.28
CA VAL A 3 7.70 -4.49 14.27
C VAL A 3 7.53 -3.63 15.54
N THR A 4 8.61 -3.23 16.20
CA THR A 4 8.59 -2.36 17.39
C THR A 4 9.10 -0.96 17.09
N GLU A 5 8.61 0.04 17.83
CA GLU A 5 8.98 1.45 17.64
C GLU A 5 10.51 1.68 17.78
N ASN A 6 11.15 0.90 18.65
CA ASN A 6 12.61 0.93 18.83
C ASN A 6 13.36 0.35 17.62
N GLU A 7 12.80 -0.67 16.94
CA GLU A 7 13.37 -1.20 15.70
C GLU A 7 13.23 -0.18 14.56
N VAL A 8 12.07 0.47 14.45
CA VAL A 8 11.82 1.52 13.44
C VAL A 8 12.74 2.73 13.67
N LYS A 9 12.90 3.15 14.93
CA LYS A 9 13.90 4.19 15.30
C LYS A 9 15.32 3.76 14.93
N GLY A 10 15.67 2.50 15.14
CA GLY A 10 16.96 1.95 14.73
C GLY A 10 17.18 2.00 13.21
N TRP A 11 16.13 1.80 12.40
CA TRP A 11 16.22 1.86 10.94
C TRP A 11 16.41 3.28 10.39
N ILE A 12 15.88 4.29 11.07
CA ILE A 12 15.99 5.69 10.63
C ILE A 12 17.32 6.32 11.04
N VAL A 13 17.93 5.85 12.13
CA VAL A 13 19.26 6.34 12.57
C VAL A 13 20.39 5.79 11.70
N ASP A 14 20.20 4.60 11.12
CA ASP A 14 21.14 3.99 10.18
C ASP A 14 20.85 4.48 8.74
N VAL A 15 21.70 5.37 8.25
CA VAL A 15 21.59 5.96 6.90
C VAL A 15 21.57 4.89 5.81
N ASP A 16 22.40 3.84 5.93
CA ASP A 16 22.46 2.78 4.91
C ASP A 16 21.16 1.97 4.89
N MET A 17 20.54 1.76 6.06
CA MET A 17 19.25 1.08 6.15
C MET A 17 18.12 1.95 5.59
N ALA A 18 18.12 3.24 5.91
CA ALA A 18 17.12 4.18 5.43
C ALA A 18 17.13 4.29 3.90
N GLU A 19 18.31 4.45 3.30
CA GLU A 19 18.47 4.50 1.84
C GLU A 19 18.01 3.20 1.16
N ARG A 20 18.29 2.05 1.78
CA ARG A 20 17.84 0.75 1.25
C ARG A 20 16.32 0.62 1.29
N LEU A 21 15.69 1.09 2.36
CA LEU A 21 14.23 1.08 2.49
C LEU A 21 13.58 2.01 1.46
N ASP A 22 14.11 3.21 1.30
CA ASP A 22 13.64 4.16 0.27
C ASP A 22 13.76 3.57 -1.14
N ALA A 23 14.91 2.95 -1.45
CA ALA A 23 15.11 2.28 -2.72
C ALA A 23 14.14 1.10 -2.92
N PHE A 24 13.82 0.35 -1.86
CA PHE A 24 12.81 -0.70 -1.89
C PHE A 24 11.42 -0.12 -2.18
N VAL A 25 10.98 0.86 -1.40
CA VAL A 25 9.67 1.52 -1.57
C VAL A 25 9.54 2.07 -2.98
N ALA A 26 10.55 2.77 -3.50
CA ALA A 26 10.55 3.31 -4.86
C ALA A 26 10.50 2.24 -5.96
N ARG A 27 11.10 1.07 -5.75
CA ARG A 27 11.02 -0.06 -6.70
C ARG A 27 9.66 -0.75 -6.62
N PHE A 28 9.17 -1.04 -5.41
CA PHE A 28 7.87 -1.66 -5.18
C PHE A 28 6.73 -0.79 -5.72
N SER A 29 6.81 0.51 -5.49
CA SER A 29 5.97 1.55 -6.08
C SER A 29 5.80 1.39 -7.59
N ARG A 30 6.92 1.40 -8.32
CA ARG A 30 6.92 1.31 -9.79
C ARG A 30 6.38 -0.03 -10.27
N LEU A 31 6.67 -1.11 -9.55
CA LEU A 31 6.12 -2.43 -9.84
C LEU A 31 4.59 -2.41 -9.70
N GLN A 32 4.07 -1.96 -8.55
CA GLN A 32 2.64 -1.91 -8.28
C GLN A 32 1.89 -1.03 -9.28
N ASP A 33 2.41 0.16 -9.61
CA ASP A 33 1.81 1.05 -10.60
C ASP A 33 1.83 0.41 -12.01
N THR A 34 2.92 -0.27 -12.38
CA THR A 34 3.01 -0.95 -13.68
C THR A 34 2.01 -2.10 -13.78
N LEU A 35 1.88 -2.90 -12.73
CA LEU A 35 0.95 -4.03 -12.72
C LEU A 35 -0.51 -3.55 -12.65
N GLY A 36 -0.82 -2.69 -11.68
CA GLY A 36 -2.18 -2.24 -11.38
C GLY A 36 -2.77 -1.28 -12.40
N ASP A 37 -1.96 -0.33 -12.88
CA ASP A 37 -2.47 0.75 -13.74
C ASP A 37 -2.27 0.46 -15.24
N LYS A 38 -1.46 -0.55 -15.60
CA LYS A 38 -1.19 -0.90 -17.01
C LYS A 38 -1.48 -2.36 -17.33
N LEU A 39 -0.79 -3.30 -16.66
CA LEU A 39 -0.89 -4.71 -17.03
C LEU A 39 -2.31 -5.25 -16.82
N ILE A 40 -2.89 -5.06 -15.63
CA ILE A 40 -4.23 -5.55 -15.31
C ILE A 40 -5.27 -4.99 -16.28
N PRO A 41 -5.39 -3.67 -16.51
CA PRO A 41 -6.33 -3.13 -17.50
C PRO A 41 -6.09 -3.68 -18.91
N THR A 42 -4.84 -3.86 -19.32
CA THR A 42 -4.51 -4.40 -20.65
C THR A 42 -4.95 -5.86 -20.78
N LEU A 43 -4.72 -6.68 -19.76
CA LEU A 43 -5.16 -8.08 -19.75
C LEU A 43 -6.68 -8.20 -19.76
N LEU A 44 -7.38 -7.37 -18.96
CA LEU A 44 -8.84 -7.31 -18.98
C LEU A 44 -9.35 -6.96 -20.37
N SER A 45 -8.80 -5.90 -20.98
CA SER A 45 -9.18 -5.49 -22.34
C SER A 45 -8.91 -6.58 -23.37
N TYR A 46 -7.79 -7.30 -23.26
CA TYR A 46 -7.46 -8.41 -24.16
C TYR A 46 -8.44 -9.58 -24.03
N LEU A 47 -8.96 -9.83 -22.83
CA LEU A 47 -10.00 -10.84 -22.58
C LEU A 47 -11.41 -10.37 -22.93
N GLY A 48 -11.57 -9.14 -23.43
CA GLY A 48 -12.87 -8.56 -23.76
C GLY A 48 -13.66 -8.02 -22.55
N GLU A 49 -13.03 -7.96 -21.38
CA GLU A 49 -13.60 -7.31 -20.20
C GLU A 49 -13.58 -5.79 -20.35
N GLN A 50 -14.60 -5.13 -19.80
CA GLN A 50 -14.62 -3.67 -19.75
C GLN A 50 -13.72 -3.17 -18.62
N THR A 51 -12.70 -2.37 -18.96
CA THR A 51 -11.86 -1.69 -18.00
C THR A 51 -12.61 -0.53 -17.36
N GLY A 52 -12.49 -0.38 -16.04
CA GLY A 52 -13.09 0.70 -15.25
C GLY A 52 -12.08 1.37 -14.31
N PRO A 53 -12.58 1.99 -13.22
CA PRO A 53 -11.75 2.48 -12.12
C PRO A 53 -10.76 1.42 -11.62
N ALA A 54 -9.63 1.85 -11.03
CA ALA A 54 -8.57 0.94 -10.58
C ALA A 54 -9.07 -0.16 -9.63
N ILE A 55 -9.93 0.18 -8.67
CA ILE A 55 -10.51 -0.79 -7.73
C ILE A 55 -11.38 -1.83 -8.45
N ASP A 56 -12.13 -1.43 -9.46
CA ASP A 56 -12.98 -2.34 -10.23
C ASP A 56 -12.16 -3.30 -11.10
N ASN A 57 -11.01 -2.84 -11.59
CA ASN A 57 -10.06 -3.68 -12.33
C ASN A 57 -9.37 -4.67 -11.40
N LEU A 58 -9.00 -4.25 -10.18
CA LEU A 58 -8.41 -5.12 -9.16
C LEU A 58 -9.41 -6.18 -8.69
N ASN A 59 -10.67 -5.80 -8.44
CA ASN A 59 -11.74 -6.75 -8.09
C ASN A 59 -11.96 -7.81 -9.17
N ARG A 60 -11.81 -7.44 -10.46
CA ARG A 60 -11.84 -8.41 -11.56
C ARG A 60 -10.60 -9.29 -11.55
N ALA A 61 -9.42 -8.71 -11.39
CA ALA A 61 -8.17 -9.47 -11.31
C ALA A 61 -8.19 -10.50 -10.18
N GLU A 62 -8.79 -10.18 -9.03
CA GLU A 62 -9.00 -11.10 -7.92
C GLU A 62 -9.96 -12.25 -8.30
N LYS A 63 -11.08 -11.94 -8.96
CA LYS A 63 -12.01 -12.97 -9.48
C LYS A 63 -11.36 -13.91 -10.50
N PHE A 64 -10.43 -13.40 -11.30
CA PHE A 64 -9.62 -14.22 -12.21
C PHE A 64 -8.47 -14.97 -11.51
N GLY A 65 -8.22 -14.70 -10.23
CA GLY A 65 -7.14 -15.30 -9.45
C GLY A 65 -5.75 -14.79 -9.79
N TRP A 66 -5.62 -13.62 -10.41
CA TRP A 66 -4.32 -13.01 -10.74
C TRP A 66 -3.66 -12.34 -9.54
N ILE A 67 -4.50 -11.88 -8.62
CA ILE A 67 -4.10 -11.33 -7.33
C ILE A 67 -4.93 -12.02 -6.25
N GLU A 68 -4.38 -12.08 -5.03
CA GLU A 68 -5.04 -12.74 -3.90
C GLU A 68 -6.16 -11.88 -3.31
N SER A 69 -5.96 -10.55 -3.25
CA SER A 69 -6.94 -9.61 -2.70
C SER A 69 -6.76 -8.21 -3.30
N ALA A 70 -7.85 -7.66 -3.84
CA ALA A 70 -7.91 -6.26 -4.28
C ALA A 70 -7.84 -5.30 -3.09
N GLU A 71 -8.40 -5.68 -1.95
CA GLU A 71 -8.35 -4.88 -0.72
C GLU A 71 -6.91 -4.75 -0.21
N GLU A 72 -6.19 -5.86 -0.06
CA GLU A 72 -4.78 -5.83 0.36
C GLU A 72 -3.92 -5.01 -0.61
N TRP A 73 -4.18 -5.09 -1.91
CA TRP A 73 -3.49 -4.27 -2.90
C TRP A 73 -3.61 -2.76 -2.59
N ILE A 74 -4.82 -2.30 -2.26
CA ILE A 74 -5.07 -0.91 -1.88
C ILE A 74 -4.40 -0.56 -0.56
N VAL A 75 -4.45 -1.45 0.42
CA VAL A 75 -3.78 -1.32 1.72
C VAL A 75 -2.27 -1.10 1.51
N TYR A 76 -1.61 -1.95 0.71
CA TYR A 76 -0.19 -1.78 0.38
C TYR A 76 0.10 -0.50 -0.42
N ARG A 77 -0.80 -0.08 -1.32
CA ARG A 77 -0.65 1.18 -2.06
C ARG A 77 -0.68 2.39 -1.13
N LYS A 78 -1.58 2.39 -0.14
CA LYS A 78 -1.67 3.44 0.89
C LYS A 78 -0.43 3.46 1.77
N LEU A 79 0.00 2.29 2.27
CA LEU A 79 1.21 2.16 3.08
C LEU A 79 2.44 2.69 2.33
N ARG A 80 2.62 2.33 1.06
CA ARG A 80 3.69 2.84 0.20
C ARG A 80 3.63 4.36 0.06
N ASN A 81 2.45 4.94 -0.16
CA ASN A 81 2.31 6.39 -0.26
C ASN A 81 2.70 7.06 1.06
N GLN A 82 2.30 6.49 2.19
CA GLN A 82 2.64 7.00 3.51
C GLN A 82 4.15 6.93 3.77
N MET A 83 4.80 5.81 3.43
CA MET A 83 6.26 5.67 3.51
C MET A 83 7.04 6.64 2.64
N ILE A 84 6.45 7.22 1.60
CA ILE A 84 7.13 8.25 0.79
C ILE A 84 7.02 9.64 1.45
N HIS A 85 5.92 9.90 2.18
CA HIS A 85 5.59 11.24 2.68
C HIS A 85 5.94 11.44 4.16
N GLU A 86 5.77 10.42 5.00
CA GLU A 86 5.87 10.54 6.47
C GLU A 86 7.13 9.87 7.05
N TYR A 87 7.85 9.10 6.25
CA TYR A 87 9.03 8.33 6.67
C TYR A 87 10.15 9.19 7.28
N ILE A 88 10.19 10.48 6.94
CA ILE A 88 11.25 11.40 7.40
C ILE A 88 10.83 12.21 8.63
N GLU A 89 9.53 12.31 8.94
CA GLU A 89 9.05 13.29 9.95
C GLU A 89 8.51 12.66 11.24
N ASP A 90 7.97 11.43 11.22
CA ASP A 90 7.45 10.80 12.46
C ASP A 90 7.56 9.26 12.52
N THR A 91 8.51 8.78 13.33
CA THR A 91 8.72 7.35 13.65
C THR A 91 7.51 6.63 14.24
N ALA A 92 6.64 7.33 14.99
CA ALA A 92 5.49 6.71 15.63
C ALA A 92 4.43 6.33 14.59
N VAL A 93 4.21 7.22 13.62
CA VAL A 93 3.24 7.02 12.55
C VAL A 93 3.65 5.89 11.60
N LEU A 94 4.94 5.82 11.26
CA LEU A 94 5.51 4.72 10.49
C LEU A 94 5.38 3.37 11.20
N THR A 95 5.66 3.33 12.51
CA THR A 95 5.54 2.10 13.30
C THR A 95 4.12 1.56 13.30
N ASP A 96 3.14 2.45 13.42
CA ASP A 96 1.75 2.06 13.47
C ASP A 96 1.26 1.56 12.10
N ALA A 97 1.60 2.28 11.01
CA ALA A 97 1.28 1.86 9.64
C ALA A 97 1.87 0.48 9.27
N LEU A 98 3.10 0.17 9.71
CA LEU A 98 3.73 -1.14 9.51
C LEU A 98 3.07 -2.26 10.31
N ARG A 99 2.45 -1.95 11.47
CA ARG A 99 1.81 -2.94 12.35
C ARG A 99 0.40 -3.30 11.91
N SER A 100 -0.37 -2.31 11.49
CA SER A 100 -1.78 -2.47 11.12
C SER A 100 -1.97 -2.79 9.64
N GLY A 101 -0.97 -2.48 8.79
CA GLY A 101 -1.15 -2.40 7.34
C GLY A 101 -2.04 -1.22 6.91
N VAL A 102 -2.73 -0.55 7.83
CA VAL A 102 -3.77 0.46 7.59
C VAL A 102 -3.51 1.70 8.44
N CYS A 103 -3.74 2.90 7.90
CA CYS A 103 -3.55 4.14 8.66
C CYS A 103 -4.29 4.13 10.02
N PRO A 104 -3.63 4.50 11.12
CA PRO A 104 -4.30 4.84 12.36
C PRO A 104 -5.01 6.19 12.17
N GLY A 105 -6.34 6.21 12.35
CA GLY A 105 -7.17 7.40 12.14
C GLY A 105 -8.25 7.26 11.07
N ALA A 106 -8.37 6.09 10.42
CA ALA A 106 -9.43 5.85 9.43
C ALA A 106 -10.83 5.60 10.04
N ASP A 107 -10.98 5.43 11.36
CA ASP A 107 -12.32 5.26 11.96
C ASP A 107 -12.39 5.51 13.47
N GLN A 108 -12.40 6.78 13.91
CA GLN A 108 -12.86 7.13 15.28
C GLN A 108 -13.73 8.38 15.38
N ASN A 109 -14.09 9.05 14.26
CA ASN A 109 -14.99 10.21 14.28
C ASN A 109 -15.78 10.36 12.96
N ASP A 110 -16.48 9.30 12.51
CA ASP A 110 -17.57 9.49 11.55
C ASP A 110 -18.90 9.69 12.30
N PRO A 111 -19.47 10.90 12.33
CA PRO A 111 -20.78 11.14 12.94
C PRO A 111 -21.96 10.53 12.15
N HIS A 112 -21.71 9.80 11.05
CA HIS A 112 -22.76 9.23 10.20
C HIS A 112 -23.02 7.73 10.36
N ASN A 113 -22.34 7.01 11.26
CA ASN A 113 -22.67 5.60 11.53
C ASN A 113 -23.65 5.43 12.72
N ASN A 114 -24.93 5.69 12.47
CA ASN A 114 -26.02 5.20 13.32
C ASN A 114 -26.81 4.15 12.52
N GLY A 115 -26.61 2.88 12.88
CA GLY A 115 -27.35 1.71 12.40
C GLY A 115 -26.89 0.44 13.08
#